data_AF-A0A956CNE5-F1
#
_entry.id   AF-A0A956CNE5-F1
#
_cell.length_a   1.000
_cell.length_b   1.000
_cell.length_c   1.000
_cell.angle_alpha   90.00
_cell.angle_beta   90.00
_cell.angle_gamma   90.00
#
_symmetry.space_group_name_H-M   'P 1'
#
loop_
_entity.id
_entity.type
_entity.pdbx_description
1 polymer ?
#
loop_
_entity_poly.entity_id
_entity_poly.type
_entity_poly.pdbx_seq_one_letter_code
_entity_poly.pdbx_strand_id
1 'polypeptide(L)'
;MDAPSRPTRAETAIAVLFLVAIAAVIAPRLMGGWDFWWHMAVGREAWATRTTLPTDPFSFSFEGAAWPYKDLLAGLLFYGAHAAGGMFGVVLLRATCVALIGVAFARLGAIRRSPTVVWIIAAGAYLVAVENTFIGRPQTFSLTCLPA
;
A
#
# COMPACT_ATOMS: atom_id res chain seq x y z
N MET A 1 -36.46 1.45 9.81
CA MET A 1 -35.09 1.03 9.49
C MET A 1 -34.18 2.14 9.95
N ASP A 2 -33.63 2.00 11.15
CA ASP A 2 -32.90 3.09 11.82
C ASP A 2 -31.64 3.45 11.07
N ALA A 3 -31.37 4.76 10.95
CA ALA A 3 -30.13 5.22 10.35
C ALA A 3 -28.95 4.66 11.16
N PRO A 4 -27.90 4.13 10.52
CA PRO A 4 -26.77 3.57 11.25
C PRO A 4 -26.16 4.66 12.14
N SER A 5 -26.01 4.32 13.42
CA SER A 5 -25.40 5.18 14.42
C SER A 5 -23.96 5.52 14.00
N ARG A 6 -23.56 6.77 14.22
CA ARG A 6 -22.17 7.19 14.00
C ARG A 6 -21.27 6.40 14.95
N PRO A 7 -20.11 5.89 14.49
CA PRO A 7 -19.18 5.21 15.37
C PRO A 7 -18.71 6.17 16.47
N THR A 8 -18.66 5.64 17.69
CA THR A 8 -18.12 6.33 18.85
C THR A 8 -16.61 6.53 18.69
N ARG A 9 -16.05 7.48 19.45
CA ARG A 9 -14.60 7.71 19.47
C ARG A 9 -13.81 6.45 19.86
N ALA A 10 -14.38 5.61 20.73
CA ALA A 10 -13.78 4.36 21.16
C ALA A 10 -13.72 3.32 20.03
N GLU A 11 -14.81 3.13 19.29
CA GLU A 11 -14.84 2.20 18.13
C GLU A 11 -13.87 2.64 17.04
N THR A 12 -13.77 3.96 16.80
CA THR A 12 -12.81 4.51 15.84
C THR A 12 -11.37 4.25 16.30
N ALA A 13 -11.07 4.46 17.58
CA ALA A 13 -9.73 4.21 18.13
C ALA A 13 -9.35 2.72 18.08
N ILE A 14 -10.28 1.83 18.43
CA ILE A 14 -10.08 0.37 18.37
C ILE A 14 -9.82 -0.06 16.92
N ALA A 15 -10.59 0.46 15.97
CA ALA A 15 -10.39 0.16 14.55
C ALA A 15 -9.04 0.65 14.02
N VAL A 16 -8.60 1.86 14.40
CA VAL A 16 -7.27 2.39 14.05
C VAL A 16 -6.18 1.52 14.67
N LEU A 17 -6.30 1.17 15.95
CA LEU A 17 -5.34 0.29 16.64
C LEU A 17 -5.27 -1.09 15.99
N PHE A 18 -6.40 -1.65 15.58
CA PHE A 18 -6.47 -2.92 14.87
C PHE A 18 -5.79 -2.85 13.50
N LEU A 19 -6.01 -1.78 12.73
CA LEU A 19 -5.33 -1.56 11.45
C LEU A 19 -3.81 -1.36 11.63
N VAL A 20 -3.39 -0.65 12.68
CA VAL A 20 -1.97 -0.47 13.03
C VAL A 20 -1.34 -1.80 13.44
N ALA A 21 -2.04 -2.62 14.24
CA ALA A 21 -1.56 -3.94 14.65
C ALA A 21 -1.43 -4.89 13.44
N ILE A 22 -2.42 -4.91 12.54
CA ILE A 22 -2.34 -5.65 11.27
C ILE A 22 -1.17 -5.15 10.43
N ALA A 23 -1.02 -3.83 10.27
CA ALA A 23 0.09 -3.25 9.52
C ALA A 23 1.45 -3.63 10.12
N ALA A 24 1.58 -3.66 11.45
CA ALA A 24 2.80 -4.07 12.14
C ALA A 24 3.14 -5.56 11.93
N VAL A 25 2.14 -6.44 11.89
CA VAL A 25 2.32 -7.88 11.64
C VAL A 25 2.65 -8.17 10.17
N ILE A 26 2.07 -7.41 9.24
CA ILE A 26 2.23 -7.60 7.79
C ILE A 26 3.50 -6.90 7.26
N ALA A 27 3.94 -5.80 7.88
CA ALA A 27 5.08 -5.00 7.43
C ALA A 27 6.38 -5.79 7.15
N PRO A 28 6.79 -6.80 7.93
CA PRO A 28 7.96 -7.61 7.62
C PRO A 28 7.79 -8.47 6.36
N ARG A 29 6.57 -8.95 6.08
CA ARG A 29 6.25 -9.78 4.89
C ARG A 29 6.21 -8.95 3.61
N LEU A 30 5.84 -7.68 3.74
CA LEU A 30 5.81 -6.70 2.64
C LEU A 30 7.21 -6.37 2.07
N MET A 31 8.29 -6.72 2.78
CA MET A 31 9.66 -6.61 2.28
C MET A 31 10.02 -7.74 1.29
N GLY A 32 9.16 -8.76 1.16
CA GLY A 32 9.33 -9.88 0.23
C GLY A 32 8.67 -9.70 -1.13
N GLY A 33 8.03 -8.54 -1.40
CA GLY A 33 7.48 -8.24 -2.71
C GLY A 33 8.59 -8.14 -3.76
N TRP A 34 8.38 -8.78 -4.92
CA TRP A 34 9.37 -8.87 -6.01
C TRP A 34 9.97 -7.52 -6.40
N ASP A 35 9.18 -6.44 -6.35
CA ASP A 35 9.59 -5.11 -6.79
C ASP A 35 9.97 -4.15 -5.65
N PHE A 36 9.92 -4.57 -4.38
CA PHE A 36 10.26 -3.67 -3.26
C PHE A 36 11.70 -3.13 -3.39
N TRP A 37 12.64 -4.02 -3.65
CA TRP A 37 14.05 -3.68 -3.84
C TRP A 37 14.27 -2.85 -5.10
N TRP A 38 13.46 -3.07 -6.14
CA TRP A 38 13.46 -2.23 -7.34
C TRP A 38 13.08 -0.80 -7.01
N HIS A 39 11.96 -0.56 -6.31
CA HIS A 39 11.56 0.79 -5.91
C HIS A 39 12.59 1.48 -5.01
N MET A 40 13.20 0.72 -4.09
CA MET A 40 14.30 1.21 -3.27
C MET A 40 15.51 1.64 -4.11
N ALA A 41 15.89 0.84 -5.11
CA ALA A 41 17.00 1.15 -6.02
C ALA A 41 16.69 2.36 -6.91
N VAL A 42 15.48 2.43 -7.49
CA VAL A 42 14.98 3.59 -8.26
C VAL A 42 15.05 4.85 -7.42
N GLY A 43 14.51 4.81 -6.19
CA GLY A 43 14.51 5.96 -5.29
C GLY A 43 15.92 6.44 -4.94
N ARG A 44 16.83 5.50 -4.65
CA ARG A 44 18.25 5.81 -4.39
C ARG A 44 18.91 6.48 -5.58
N GLU A 45 18.75 5.90 -6.77
CA GLU A 45 19.40 6.38 -7.99
C GLU A 45 18.85 7.74 -8.43
N ALA A 46 17.54 7.92 -8.41
CA ALA A 46 16.90 9.20 -8.69
C ALA A 46 17.35 10.28 -7.69
N TRP A 47 17.46 9.94 -6.40
CA TRP A 47 17.95 10.86 -5.38
C TRP A 47 19.41 11.25 -5.59
N ALA A 48 20.26 10.28 -5.92
CA ALA A 48 21.70 10.49 -6.14
C ALA A 48 21.96 11.34 -7.40
N THR A 49 21.29 11.01 -8.50
CA THR A 49 21.46 11.69 -9.79
C THR A 49 20.66 12.99 -9.90
N ARG A 50 19.69 13.20 -9.00
CA ARG A 50 18.69 14.29 -9.07
C ARG A 50 17.93 14.30 -10.39
N THR A 51 17.68 13.12 -10.95
CA THR A 51 16.93 12.96 -12.19
C THR A 51 15.64 12.20 -11.91
N THR A 52 14.72 12.28 -12.86
CA THR A 52 13.50 11.50 -12.84
C THR A 52 13.68 10.09 -13.41
N LEU A 53 14.88 9.73 -13.89
CA LEU A 53 15.17 8.47 -14.58
C LEU A 53 14.25 8.25 -15.81
N PRO A 54 14.39 9.04 -16.89
CA PRO A 54 13.56 8.92 -18.10
C PRO A 54 13.72 7.58 -18.83
N THR A 55 14.78 6.84 -18.51
CA THR A 55 15.14 5.56 -19.11
C THR A 55 15.33 4.51 -18.03
N ASP A 56 15.07 3.25 -18.36
CA ASP A 56 15.26 2.12 -17.45
C ASP A 56 16.76 1.91 -17.14
N PRO A 57 17.20 2.03 -15.87
CA PRO A 57 18.60 1.88 -15.51
C PRO A 57 18.98 0.49 -15.01
N PHE A 58 18.03 -0.44 -14.82
CA PHE A 58 18.29 -1.70 -14.11
C PHE A 58 17.86 -2.96 -14.88
N SER A 59 16.96 -2.85 -15.85
CA SER A 59 16.49 -4.01 -16.61
C SER A 59 17.58 -4.56 -17.52
N PHE A 60 17.92 -5.85 -17.37
CA PHE A 60 18.91 -6.51 -18.24
C PHE A 60 18.55 -6.43 -19.74
N SER A 61 17.27 -6.64 -20.10
CA SER A 61 16.84 -6.69 -21.51
C SER A 61 16.33 -5.36 -22.07
N PHE A 62 16.12 -4.36 -21.21
CA PHE A 62 15.50 -3.08 -21.57
C PHE A 62 16.30 -1.87 -21.05
N GLU A 63 17.57 -2.08 -20.70
CA GLU A 63 18.46 -1.00 -20.26
C GLU A 63 18.47 0.15 -21.28
N GLY A 64 18.28 1.38 -20.80
CA GLY A 64 18.24 2.58 -21.64
C GLY A 64 16.92 2.79 -22.40
N ALA A 65 15.97 1.85 -22.36
CA ALA A 65 14.65 2.04 -22.95
C ALA A 65 13.86 3.12 -22.20
N ALA A 66 12.97 3.82 -22.90
CA ALA A 66 12.11 4.84 -22.28
C ALA A 66 11.25 4.22 -21.17
N TRP A 67 11.38 4.75 -19.96
CA TRP A 67 10.65 4.29 -18.79
C TRP A 67 9.81 5.45 -18.23
N PRO A 68 8.51 5.52 -18.57
CA PRO A 68 7.65 6.59 -18.06
C PRO A 68 7.52 6.47 -16.53
N TYR A 69 7.61 7.62 -15.86
CA TYR A 69 7.83 7.84 -14.41
C TYR A 69 6.78 7.31 -13.42
N LYS A 70 6.01 6.29 -13.78
CA LYS A 70 4.76 5.91 -13.10
C LYS A 70 4.90 5.68 -11.59
N ASP A 71 6.07 5.21 -11.12
CA ASP A 71 6.28 4.86 -9.71
C ASP A 71 7.47 5.58 -9.04
N LEU A 72 7.99 6.65 -9.65
CA LEU A 72 9.18 7.36 -9.13
C LEU A 72 8.94 7.93 -7.73
N LEU A 73 7.78 8.56 -7.50
CA LEU A 73 7.44 9.16 -6.22
C LEU A 73 7.42 8.10 -5.11
N ALA A 74 6.89 6.91 -5.39
CA ALA A 74 6.88 5.82 -4.43
C ALA A 74 8.31 5.37 -4.09
N GLY A 75 9.18 5.25 -5.10
CA GLY A 75 10.60 4.96 -4.90
C GLY A 75 11.30 6.00 -4.02
N LEU A 76 11.10 7.29 -4.30
CA LEU A 76 11.68 8.39 -3.51
C LEU A 76 11.17 8.40 -2.06
N LEU A 77 9.88 8.14 -1.83
CA LEU A 77 9.33 8.04 -0.48
C LEU A 77 9.90 6.83 0.28
N PHE A 78 10.01 5.67 -0.37
CA PHE A 78 10.61 4.49 0.25
C PHE A 78 12.08 4.71 0.58
N TYR A 79 12.87 5.22 -0.37
CA TYR A 79 14.27 5.52 -0.15
C TYR A 79 14.46 6.60 0.92
N GLY A 80 13.66 7.67 0.90
CA GLY A 80 13.71 8.74 1.90
C GLY A 80 13.38 8.23 3.31
N ALA A 81 12.35 7.40 3.45
CA ALA A 81 12.01 6.76 4.71
C ALA A 81 13.13 5.83 5.20
N HIS A 82 13.75 5.07 4.29
CA HIS A 82 14.90 4.25 4.59
C HIS A 82 16.14 5.07 4.99
N ALA A 83 16.41 6.18 4.32
CA ALA A 83 17.53 7.06 4.64
C ALA A 83 17.36 7.71 6.02
N ALA A 84 16.11 8.03 6.41
CA ALA A 84 15.81 8.65 7.70
C ALA A 84 15.83 7.69 8.89
N GLY A 85 15.39 6.43 8.71
CA GLY A 85 15.17 5.50 9.83
C GLY A 85 15.43 4.03 9.50
N GLY A 86 16.18 3.74 8.44
CA GLY A 86 16.40 2.39 7.94
C GLY A 86 15.09 1.70 7.58
N MET A 87 15.07 0.37 7.68
CA MET A 87 13.85 -0.40 7.42
C MET A 87 12.70 -0.06 8.36
N PHE A 88 12.99 0.38 9.58
CA PHE A 88 11.95 0.85 10.51
C PHE A 88 11.22 2.08 9.96
N GLY A 89 11.94 3.03 9.34
CA GLY A 89 11.33 4.18 8.67
C GLY A 89 10.39 3.77 7.53
N VAL A 90 10.78 2.76 6.74
CA VAL A 90 9.93 2.21 5.67
C VAL A 90 8.66 1.59 6.25
N VAL A 91 8.75 0.84 7.35
CA VAL A 91 7.59 0.26 8.04
C VAL A 91 6.64 1.36 8.52
N LEU A 92 7.16 2.42 9.13
CA LEU A 92 6.35 3.56 9.58
C LEU A 92 5.64 4.27 8.43
N LEU A 93 6.33 4.52 7.32
CA LEU A 93 5.73 5.10 6.12
C LEU A 93 4.54 4.26 5.65
N ARG A 94 4.72 2.94 5.55
CA ARG A 94 3.66 2.03 5.10
C ARG A 94 2.48 1.99 6.07
N ALA A 95 2.75 1.89 7.38
CA ALA A 95 1.72 1.93 8.40
C ALA A 95 0.91 3.24 8.33
N THR A 96 1.59 4.37 8.08
CA THR A 96 0.94 5.66 7.87
C THR A 96 0.03 5.65 6.64
N CYS A 97 0.50 5.14 5.49
CA CYS A 97 -0.34 5.01 4.30
C CYS A 97 -1.59 4.15 4.55
N VAL A 98 -1.43 3.00 5.21
CA VAL A 98 -2.55 2.11 5.59
C VAL A 98 -3.55 2.82 6.49
N ALA A 99 -3.05 3.54 7.52
CA ALA A 99 -3.89 4.31 8.41
C ALA A 99 -4.68 5.41 7.67
N LEU A 100 -4.02 6.14 6.76
CA LEU A 100 -4.67 7.17 5.94
C LEU A 100 -5.76 6.59 5.03
N ILE A 101 -5.51 5.44 4.42
CA ILE A 101 -6.51 4.71 3.63
C ILE A 101 -7.70 4.32 4.52
N GLY A 102 -7.44 3.74 5.70
CA GLY A 102 -8.50 3.39 6.66
C GLY A 102 -9.35 4.60 7.07
N VAL A 103 -8.73 5.74 7.34
CA VAL A 103 -9.44 7.00 7.63
C VAL A 103 -10.27 7.47 6.44
N ALA A 104 -9.75 7.37 5.22
CA ALA A 104 -10.48 7.75 4.00
C ALA A 104 -11.73 6.87 3.81
N PHE A 105 -11.60 5.54 3.97
CA PHE A 105 -12.73 4.61 3.92
C PHE A 105 -13.76 4.88 5.02
N ALA A 106 -13.30 5.16 6.24
CA ALA A 106 -14.19 5.48 7.35
C ALA A 106 -15.01 6.75 7.07
N ARG A 107 -14.38 7.79 6.52
CA ARG A 107 -15.06 9.02 6.10
C ARG A 107 -16.06 8.76 4.97
N LEU A 108 -15.70 7.94 3.99
CA LEU A 108 -16.60 7.60 2.88
C LEU A 108 -17.83 6.80 3.35
N GLY A 109 -17.63 5.85 4.27
CA GLY A 109 -18.73 5.10 4.90
C GLY A 109 -19.67 6.00 5.70
N ALA A 110 -19.12 6.99 6.42
CA ALA A 110 -19.90 7.99 7.15
C ALA A 110 -20.75 8.87 6.21
N ILE A 111 -20.20 9.27 5.06
CA ILE A 111 -20.94 10.03 4.03
C ILE A 111 -22.09 9.18 3.46
N ARG A 112 -21.83 7.90 3.21
CA ARG A 112 -22.82 6.98 2.60
C ARG A 112 -23.82 6.37 3.59
N ARG A 113 -23.80 6.77 4.87
CA ARG A 113 -24.64 6.19 5.93
C ARG A 113 -24.60 4.66 5.92
N SER A 114 -23.42 4.10 5.73
CA SER A 114 -23.15 2.66 5.79
C SER A 114 -22.39 2.37 7.09
N PRO A 115 -22.52 1.18 7.71
CA PRO A 115 -21.79 0.89 8.94
C PRO A 115 -20.29 1.01 8.69
N THR A 116 -19.64 1.99 9.32
CA THR A 116 -18.21 2.30 9.13
C THR A 116 -17.31 1.08 9.34
N VAL A 117 -17.71 0.18 10.24
CA VAL A 117 -17.06 -1.12 10.49
C VAL A 117 -16.97 -1.98 9.23
N VAL A 118 -17.98 -2.01 8.37
CA VAL A 118 -17.96 -2.82 7.13
C VAL A 118 -16.88 -2.33 6.17
N TRP A 119 -16.68 -1.01 6.06
CA TRP A 119 -15.65 -0.43 5.20
C TRP A 119 -14.24 -0.60 5.77
N ILE A 120 -14.09 -0.59 7.10
CA ILE A 120 -12.81 -0.86 7.76
C ILE A 120 -12.43 -2.33 7.60
N ILE A 121 -13.37 -3.25 7.77
CA ILE A 121 -13.17 -4.68 7.52
C ILE A 121 -12.88 -4.92 6.04
N ALA A 122 -13.60 -4.28 5.12
CA ALA A 122 -13.34 -4.37 3.69
C ALA A 122 -11.97 -3.81 3.31
N ALA A 123 -11.52 -2.71 3.92
CA ALA A 123 -10.18 -2.16 3.72
C ALA A 123 -9.09 -3.10 4.26
N GLY A 124 -9.29 -3.69 5.43
CA GLY A 124 -8.40 -4.71 5.98
C GLY A 124 -8.32 -5.96 5.10
N ALA A 125 -9.48 -6.47 4.65
CA ALA A 125 -9.58 -7.59 3.73
C ALA A 125 -8.92 -7.29 2.38
N TYR A 126 -9.08 -6.07 1.86
CA TYR A 126 -8.42 -5.62 0.64
C TYR A 126 -6.90 -5.59 0.80
N LEU A 127 -6.37 -5.06 1.90
CA LEU A 127 -4.93 -5.02 2.14
C LEU A 127 -4.32 -6.43 2.27
N VAL A 128 -5.01 -7.36 2.93
CA VAL A 128 -4.61 -8.78 3.03
C VAL A 128 -4.73 -9.49 1.68
N ALA A 129 -5.75 -9.18 0.88
CA ALA A 129 -5.93 -9.72 -0.47
C ALA A 129 -4.82 -9.20 -1.40
N VAL A 130 -4.50 -7.91 -1.38
CA VAL A 130 -3.42 -7.32 -2.20
C VAL A 130 -2.07 -7.95 -1.86
N GLU A 131 -1.81 -8.30 -0.60
CA GLU A 131 -0.59 -9.02 -0.24
C GLU A 131 -0.54 -10.43 -0.84
N ASN A 132 -1.63 -11.19 -0.78
CA ASN A 132 -1.68 -12.58 -1.24
C ASN A 132 -1.90 -12.74 -2.75
N THR A 133 -2.53 -11.76 -3.42
CA THR A 133 -2.86 -11.83 -4.85
C THR A 133 -1.67 -11.43 -5.74
N PHE A 134 -0.71 -10.66 -5.24
CA PHE A 134 0.43 -10.18 -6.03
C PHE A 134 1.68 -11.04 -5.90
N ILE A 135 1.67 -12.05 -5.02
CA ILE A 135 2.70 -13.09 -4.99
C ILE A 135 2.30 -14.20 -5.95
N GLY A 136 2.37 -13.86 -7.24
CA GLY A 136 2.51 -14.82 -8.33
C GLY A 136 1.23 -15.18 -9.09
N ARG A 137 1.16 -14.64 -10.31
CA ARG A 137 0.81 -15.36 -11.56
C ARG A 137 -0.66 -15.30 -12.02
N PRO A 138 -0.98 -15.77 -13.25
CA PRO A 138 -2.23 -15.52 -14.01
C PRO A 138 -3.57 -15.98 -13.40
N GLN A 139 -3.67 -16.35 -12.12
CA GLN A 139 -4.90 -16.89 -11.55
C GLN A 139 -6.00 -15.84 -11.29
N THR A 140 -5.70 -14.55 -11.39
CA THR A 140 -6.74 -13.51 -11.50
C THR A 140 -7.65 -13.73 -12.71
N PHE A 141 -7.16 -14.35 -13.79
CA PHE A 141 -7.98 -14.69 -14.95
C PHE A 141 -9.00 -15.81 -14.68
N SER A 142 -8.67 -16.79 -13.83
CA SER A 142 -9.57 -17.92 -13.54
C SER A 142 -10.75 -17.52 -12.65
N LEU A 143 -10.58 -16.53 -11.77
CA LEU A 143 -11.66 -16.01 -10.92
C LEU A 143 -12.70 -15.20 -11.72
N THR A 144 -12.32 -14.64 -12.87
CA THR A 144 -13.26 -13.98 -13.82
C THR A 144 -14.01 -14.96 -14.73
N CYS A 145 -13.61 -16.23 -14.80
CA CYS A 145 -14.27 -17.24 -15.64
C CYS A 145 -15.30 -18.10 -14.88
N LEU A 146 -15.62 -17.77 -13.61
CA LEU A 146 -16.79 -18.33 -12.97
C LEU A 146 -18.04 -17.68 -13.60
N PRO A 147 -18.92 -18.45 -14.27
CA PRO A 147 -20.19 -17.91 -14.73
C PRO A 147 -21.02 -17.47 -13.52
N ALA A 148 -21.68 -16.32 -13.65
CA ALA A 148 -22.70 -15.84 -12.72
C ALA A 148 -23.94 -16.74 -12.72
#